data_AF-A0AAD3RP20-F1
#
_entry.id   AF-A0AAD3RP20-F1
#
_cell.length_a   1.000
_cell.length_b   1.000
_cell.length_c   1.000
_cell.angle_alpha   90.00
_cell.angle_beta   90.00
_cell.angle_gamma   90.00
#
_symmetry.space_group_name_H-M   'P 1'
#
loop_
_entity.id
_entity.type
_entity.pdbx_description
1 polymer ?
#
loop_
_entity_poly.entity_id
_entity_poly.type
_entity_poly.pdbx_seq_one_letter_code
_entity_poly.pdbx_strand_id
1 'polypeptide(L)'
;MKNFKEASEDALYSYLLYFLCSAAGGEIFNQCVSDREDEAFSEEDVKRLMRQILEGVSFLHQNNIVHLDLKPQNILLTSSSPLGDIKIVDFGLSRMVCSHQELREIMGTPEYVAPEILNYEPISTATDMWSIGVLAYVMLTGISPFLGEDKQETFLNISQLNVSYTEEELQHLDQAALSFIQTLLCKQPQDRATAEQCLKHPWLQFSESQETQMVEEILP
;
A
#
# COMPACT_ATOMS: atom_id res chain seq x y z
N MET A 1 -21.70 7.19 -4.11
CA MET A 1 -20.91 8.45 -4.08
C MET A 1 -21.71 9.74 -4.34
N LYS A 2 -23.06 9.76 -4.37
CA LYS A 2 -23.83 11.00 -4.65
C LYS A 2 -24.06 11.96 -3.47
N ASN A 3 -23.70 11.62 -2.23
CA ASN A 3 -24.20 12.35 -1.04
C ASN A 3 -23.16 13.17 -0.24
N PHE A 4 -21.89 13.21 -0.63
CA PHE A 4 -20.89 13.95 0.17
C PHE A 4 -20.85 15.46 -0.12
N LYS A 5 -21.24 15.89 -1.32
CA LYS A 5 -21.14 17.31 -1.72
C LYS A 5 -22.23 18.23 -1.13
N GLU A 6 -23.29 17.65 -0.55
CA GLU A 6 -24.43 18.38 0.02
C GLU A 6 -24.65 18.08 1.52
N ALA A 7 -23.70 17.39 2.16
CA ALA A 7 -23.80 17.05 3.57
C ALA A 7 -23.58 18.30 4.44
N SER A 8 -24.43 18.49 5.46
CA SER A 8 -24.20 19.52 6.49
C SER A 8 -22.93 19.22 7.28
N GLU A 9 -22.38 20.23 7.94
CA GLU A 9 -21.20 20.09 8.79
C GLU A 9 -21.41 19.02 9.88
N ASP A 10 -22.56 19.01 10.54
CA ASP A 10 -22.94 17.96 11.51
C ASP A 10 -22.99 16.55 10.90
N ALA A 11 -23.46 16.43 9.65
CA ALA A 11 -23.48 15.16 8.94
C ALA A 11 -22.07 14.71 8.58
N LEU A 12 -21.20 15.63 8.13
CA LEU A 12 -19.78 15.35 7.86
C LEU A 12 -19.05 14.91 9.13
N TYR A 13 -19.27 15.58 10.27
CA TYR A 13 -18.74 15.16 11.56
C TYR A 13 -19.25 13.78 11.98
N SER A 14 -20.54 13.50 11.77
CA SER A 14 -21.13 12.19 12.05
C SER A 14 -20.57 11.09 11.14
N TYR A 15 -20.32 11.38 9.86
CA TYR A 15 -19.67 10.46 8.93
C TYR A 15 -18.20 10.21 9.30
N LEU A 16 -17.48 11.25 9.69
CA LEU A 16 -16.09 11.14 10.15
C LEU A 16 -16.01 10.31 11.44
N LEU A 17 -16.86 10.58 12.41
CA LEU A 17 -16.99 9.80 13.65
C LEU A 17 -17.35 8.34 13.35
N TYR A 18 -18.35 8.09 12.49
CA TYR A 18 -18.72 6.75 12.10
C TYR A 18 -17.55 5.99 11.45
N PHE A 19 -16.81 6.66 10.57
CA PHE A 19 -15.67 6.08 9.89
C PHE A 19 -14.51 5.77 10.83
N LEU A 20 -14.16 6.70 11.73
CA LEU A 20 -13.14 6.50 12.77
C LEU A 20 -13.55 5.42 13.79
N CYS A 21 -14.81 5.40 14.22
CA CYS A 21 -15.34 4.35 15.09
C CYS A 21 -15.36 2.97 14.41
N SER A 22 -15.43 2.92 13.08
CA SER A 22 -15.36 1.69 12.29
C SER A 22 -13.92 1.22 12.02
N ALA A 23 -12.91 1.94 12.54
CA ALA A 23 -11.48 1.68 12.40
C ALA A 23 -10.82 1.50 13.78
N ALA A 24 -11.49 0.76 14.66
CA ALA A 24 -11.10 0.60 16.06
C ALA A 24 -9.78 -0.17 16.24
N GLY A 25 -9.28 -0.84 15.20
CA GLY A 25 -7.99 -1.55 15.22
C GLY A 25 -6.77 -0.63 15.10
N GLY A 26 -6.97 0.66 14.82
CA GLY A 26 -5.88 1.63 14.67
C GLY A 26 -5.13 1.48 13.35
N GLU A 27 -4.02 2.21 13.24
CA GLU A 27 -3.13 2.23 12.08
C GLU A 27 -2.30 0.94 11.98
N ILE A 28 -2.11 0.41 10.77
CA ILE A 28 -1.25 -0.78 10.57
C ILE A 28 0.23 -0.51 10.88
N PHE A 29 0.64 0.76 10.99
CA PHE A 29 2.02 1.14 11.29
C PHE A 29 2.54 0.43 12.54
N ASN A 30 1.74 0.36 13.62
CA ASN A 30 2.15 -0.23 14.88
C ASN A 30 2.47 -1.72 14.73
N GLN A 31 1.72 -2.46 13.92
CA GLN A 31 1.95 -3.87 13.65
C GLN A 31 3.13 -4.08 12.71
N CYS A 32 3.39 -3.15 11.78
CA CYS A 32 4.55 -3.24 10.88
C CYS A 32 5.88 -3.13 11.65
N VAL A 33 5.93 -2.30 12.70
CA VAL A 33 7.17 -2.05 13.47
C VAL A 33 7.22 -2.82 14.81
N SER A 34 6.34 -3.79 15.03
CA SER A 34 6.33 -4.54 16.28
C SER A 34 7.39 -5.63 16.29
N ASP A 35 8.27 -5.60 17.30
CA ASP A 35 9.26 -6.66 17.55
C ASP A 35 8.65 -7.93 18.16
N ARG A 36 7.34 -7.91 18.43
CA ARG A 36 6.61 -9.03 19.03
C ARG A 36 5.99 -9.90 17.95
N GLU A 37 6.44 -11.15 17.85
CA GLU A 37 5.95 -12.13 16.87
C GLU A 37 4.42 -12.34 16.92
N ASP A 38 3.78 -12.17 18.09
CA ASP A 38 2.34 -12.31 18.25
C ASP A 38 1.53 -11.06 17.81
N GLU A 39 2.20 -9.93 17.55
CA GLU A 39 1.60 -8.68 17.09
C GLU A 39 2.02 -8.30 15.65
N ALA A 40 3.12 -8.88 15.15
CA ALA A 40 3.61 -8.69 13.79
C ALA A 40 2.72 -9.41 12.76
N PHE A 41 2.69 -8.89 11.53
CA PHE A 41 1.94 -9.55 10.44
C PHE A 41 2.68 -10.79 9.95
N SER A 42 1.94 -11.90 9.80
CA SER A 42 2.41 -13.01 8.99
C SER A 42 2.38 -12.64 7.50
N GLU A 43 3.14 -13.33 6.65
CA GLU A 43 3.08 -13.08 5.20
C GLU A 43 1.66 -13.27 4.64
N GLU A 44 0.89 -14.20 5.21
CA GLU A 44 -0.52 -14.43 4.84
C GLU A 44 -1.41 -13.26 5.19
N ASP A 45 -1.19 -12.64 6.35
CA ASP A 45 -1.87 -11.41 6.72
C ASP A 45 -1.51 -10.30 5.73
N VAL A 46 -0.21 -10.12 5.43
CA VAL A 46 0.24 -9.10 4.48
C VAL A 46 -0.39 -9.30 3.11
N LYS A 47 -0.43 -10.52 2.57
CA LYS A 47 -1.08 -10.80 1.27
C LYS A 47 -2.57 -10.46 1.29
N ARG A 48 -3.29 -10.82 2.36
CA ARG A 48 -4.71 -10.51 2.52
C ARG A 48 -4.95 -9.00 2.58
N LEU A 49 -4.19 -8.29 3.41
CA LEU A 49 -4.31 -6.84 3.57
C LEU A 49 -3.91 -6.09 2.30
N MET A 50 -2.81 -6.50 1.65
CA MET A 50 -2.33 -5.92 0.40
C MET A 50 -3.34 -6.08 -0.73
N ARG A 51 -4.04 -7.22 -0.81
CA ARG A 51 -5.13 -7.42 -1.77
C ARG A 51 -6.23 -6.38 -1.57
N GLN A 52 -6.67 -6.13 -0.34
CA GLN A 52 -7.70 -5.12 -0.05
C GLN A 52 -7.21 -3.69 -0.36
N ILE A 53 -5.94 -3.38 -0.06
CA ILE A 53 -5.33 -2.09 -0.43
C ILE A 53 -5.38 -1.91 -1.95
N LEU A 54 -4.95 -2.91 -2.71
CA LEU A 54 -4.94 -2.88 -4.17
C LEU A 54 -6.34 -2.80 -4.77
N GLU A 55 -7.34 -3.48 -4.20
CA GLU A 55 -8.75 -3.36 -4.61
C GLU A 55 -9.25 -1.93 -4.42
N GLY A 56 -8.96 -1.32 -3.26
CA GLY A 56 -9.30 0.07 -2.97
C GLY A 56 -8.62 1.05 -3.93
N VAL A 57 -7.32 0.88 -4.15
CA VAL A 57 -6.54 1.74 -5.06
C VAL A 57 -6.95 1.54 -6.53
N SER A 58 -7.20 0.30 -6.96
CA SER A 58 -7.73 0.00 -8.29
C SER A 58 -9.06 0.72 -8.54
N PHE A 59 -9.95 0.74 -7.54
CA PHE A 59 -11.20 1.50 -7.63
C PHE A 59 -10.96 3.00 -7.79
N LEU A 60 -10.01 3.60 -7.05
CA LEU A 60 -9.66 5.01 -7.21
C LEU A 60 -9.11 5.29 -8.61
N HIS A 61 -8.18 4.47 -9.08
CA HIS A 61 -7.50 4.62 -10.37
C HIS A 61 -8.48 4.50 -11.54
N GLN A 62 -9.45 3.58 -11.48
CA GLN A 62 -10.53 3.47 -12.48
C GLN A 62 -11.42 4.72 -12.55
N ASN A 63 -11.48 5.50 -11.47
CA ASN A 63 -12.19 6.78 -11.41
C ASN A 63 -11.26 7.99 -11.66
N ASN A 64 -10.03 7.75 -12.14
CA ASN A 64 -8.99 8.76 -12.35
C ASN A 64 -8.62 9.55 -11.08
N ILE A 65 -8.70 8.91 -9.91
CA ILE A 65 -8.31 9.50 -8.63
C ILE A 65 -6.99 8.89 -8.20
N VAL A 66 -6.04 9.73 -7.80
CA VAL A 66 -4.80 9.32 -7.13
C VAL A 66 -4.85 9.73 -5.67
N HIS A 67 -4.29 8.89 -4.80
CA HIS A 67 -4.32 9.10 -3.35
C HIS A 67 -3.22 10.04 -2.87
N LEU A 68 -1.97 9.81 -3.31
CA LEU A 68 -0.75 10.60 -3.07
C LEU A 68 -0.19 10.59 -1.63
N ASP A 69 -0.87 9.94 -0.68
CA ASP A 69 -0.35 9.73 0.68
C ASP A 69 -0.58 8.29 1.18
N LEU A 70 -0.33 7.28 0.33
CA LEU A 70 -0.43 5.88 0.76
C LEU A 70 0.79 5.53 1.63
N LYS A 71 0.54 5.25 2.90
CA LYS A 71 1.54 4.89 3.92
C LYS A 71 0.87 4.12 5.06
N PRO A 72 1.61 3.39 5.91
CA PRO A 72 1.03 2.58 6.98
C PRO A 72 0.09 3.37 7.91
N GLN A 73 0.37 4.65 8.17
CA GLN A 73 -0.47 5.51 9.03
C GLN A 73 -1.84 5.83 8.41
N ASN A 74 -1.95 5.76 7.08
CA ASN A 74 -3.20 6.04 6.35
C ASN A 74 -3.96 4.77 5.96
N ILE A 75 -3.55 3.61 6.50
CA ILE A 75 -4.27 2.35 6.38
C ILE A 75 -4.69 1.92 7.78
N LEU A 76 -6.01 1.94 8.05
CA LEU A 76 -6.55 1.58 9.35
C LEU A 76 -7.18 0.19 9.33
N LEU A 77 -7.12 -0.49 10.47
CA LEU A 77 -7.77 -1.77 10.69
C LEU A 77 -9.15 -1.59 11.33
N THR A 78 -10.12 -2.40 10.91
CA THR A 78 -11.42 -2.48 11.60
C THR A 78 -11.33 -3.09 12.98
N SER A 79 -10.34 -3.96 13.22
CA SER A 79 -10.04 -4.63 14.49
C SER A 79 -8.56 -5.00 14.55
N SER A 80 -7.93 -4.86 15.72
CA SER A 80 -6.55 -5.29 15.95
C SER A 80 -6.45 -6.77 16.34
N SER A 81 -7.46 -7.30 17.03
CA SER A 81 -7.53 -8.72 17.41
C SER A 81 -8.99 -9.18 17.57
N PRO A 82 -9.46 -10.18 16.80
CA PRO A 82 -8.77 -10.79 15.65
C PRO A 82 -8.48 -9.73 14.57
N LEU A 83 -7.47 -10.00 13.73
CA LEU A 83 -7.04 -9.05 12.71
C LEU A 83 -8.16 -8.77 11.72
N GLY A 84 -8.58 -7.50 11.65
CA GLY A 84 -9.68 -7.05 10.81
C GLY A 84 -9.32 -6.81 9.34
N ASP A 85 -10.25 -6.15 8.66
CA ASP A 85 -10.10 -5.64 7.30
C ASP A 85 -9.50 -4.22 7.32
N ILE A 86 -9.04 -3.74 6.18
CA ILE A 86 -8.47 -2.40 6.07
C ILE A 86 -9.47 -1.36 5.60
N LYS A 87 -9.17 -0.10 5.94
CA LYS A 87 -9.76 1.09 5.36
C LYS A 87 -8.63 2.04 4.99
N ILE A 88 -8.63 2.47 3.72
CA ILE A 88 -7.77 3.55 3.25
C ILE A 88 -8.37 4.88 3.73
N VAL A 89 -7.55 5.72 4.34
CA VAL A 89 -7.97 6.98 4.96
C VAL A 89 -7.10 8.15 4.49
N ASP A 90 -7.52 9.36 4.85
CA ASP A 90 -6.83 10.62 4.54
C ASP A 90 -6.66 10.92 3.05
N PHE A 91 -7.77 11.31 2.42
CA PHE A 91 -7.81 11.75 1.03
C PHE A 91 -7.44 13.24 0.87
N GLY A 92 -6.80 13.88 1.86
CA GLY A 92 -6.49 15.32 1.82
C GLY A 92 -5.56 15.72 0.66
N LEU A 93 -4.65 14.82 0.29
CA LEU A 93 -3.76 15.00 -0.86
C LEU A 93 -4.32 14.44 -2.17
N SER A 94 -5.45 13.74 -2.13
CA SER A 94 -5.98 13.08 -3.33
C SER A 94 -6.37 14.07 -4.42
N ARG A 95 -6.17 13.68 -5.68
CA ARG A 95 -6.44 14.51 -6.86
C ARG A 95 -7.06 13.69 -7.96
N MET A 96 -7.86 14.34 -8.80
CA MET A 96 -8.30 13.77 -10.06
C MET A 96 -7.24 14.04 -11.12
N VAL A 97 -6.72 12.98 -11.76
CA VAL A 97 -5.76 13.09 -12.85
C VAL A 97 -6.55 13.23 -14.15
N CYS A 98 -6.49 14.40 -14.77
CA CYS A 98 -7.20 14.70 -16.01
C CYS A 98 -6.22 14.69 -17.18
N SER A 99 -6.59 14.08 -18.31
CA SER A 99 -5.73 14.00 -19.51
C SER A 99 -5.33 15.34 -20.12
N HIS A 100 -5.95 16.45 -19.71
CA HIS A 100 -5.75 17.78 -20.27
C HIS A 100 -4.90 18.71 -19.39
N GLN A 101 -4.52 18.27 -18.17
CA GLN A 101 -3.72 19.06 -17.23
C GLN A 101 -2.68 18.19 -16.55
N GLU A 102 -1.41 18.55 -16.73
CA GLU A 102 -0.33 17.94 -15.97
C GLU A 102 -0.34 18.46 -14.53
N LEU A 103 -0.46 17.54 -13.57
CA LEU A 103 -0.33 17.83 -12.15
C LEU A 103 1.13 17.62 -11.73
N ARG A 104 1.75 18.64 -11.14
CA ARG A 104 3.13 18.60 -10.62
C ARG A 104 3.19 19.32 -9.29
N GLU A 105 3.53 18.61 -8.23
CA GLU A 105 3.57 19.17 -6.87
C GLU A 105 4.42 18.26 -5.97
N ILE A 106 5.29 18.86 -5.14
CA ILE A 106 6.10 18.12 -4.17
C ILE A 106 5.27 17.99 -2.90
N MET A 107 4.77 16.79 -2.63
CA MET A 107 3.92 16.48 -1.49
C MET A 107 4.19 15.07 -0.95
N GLY A 108 3.58 14.72 0.18
CA GLY A 108 3.68 13.40 0.79
C GLY A 108 4.77 13.27 1.84
N THR A 109 4.88 12.07 2.40
CA THR A 109 5.84 11.73 3.46
C THR A 109 7.15 11.26 2.81
N PRO A 110 8.33 11.86 3.12
CA PRO A 110 9.57 11.71 2.33
C PRO A 110 9.92 10.32 1.83
N GLU A 111 9.82 9.29 2.68
CA GLU A 111 10.21 7.91 2.35
C GLU A 111 9.22 7.16 1.43
N TYR A 112 7.98 7.64 1.30
CA TYR A 112 6.94 7.07 0.44
C TYR A 112 6.76 7.82 -0.89
N VAL A 113 7.50 8.93 -1.06
CA VAL A 113 7.42 9.79 -2.24
C VAL A 113 8.10 9.13 -3.44
N ALA A 114 7.42 9.12 -4.59
CA ALA A 114 7.94 8.55 -5.81
C ALA A 114 9.03 9.44 -6.47
N PRO A 115 10.00 8.87 -7.22
CA PRO A 115 11.07 9.63 -7.87
C PRO A 115 10.59 10.78 -8.77
N GLU A 116 9.48 10.58 -9.48
CA GLU A 116 8.90 11.60 -10.37
C GLU A 116 8.42 12.85 -9.61
N ILE A 117 7.96 12.70 -8.36
CA ILE A 117 7.58 13.84 -7.52
C ILE A 117 8.83 14.67 -7.18
N LEU A 118 9.94 14.02 -6.81
CA LEU A 118 11.20 14.68 -6.50
C LEU A 118 11.80 15.40 -7.73
N ASN A 119 11.60 14.82 -8.91
CA ASN A 119 12.06 15.37 -10.19
C ASN A 119 11.11 16.42 -10.79
N TYR A 120 9.98 16.73 -10.14
CA TYR A 120 8.96 17.64 -10.64
C TYR A 120 8.36 17.22 -11.99
N GLU A 121 8.26 15.91 -12.18
CA GLU A 121 7.65 15.24 -13.32
C GLU A 121 6.12 15.06 -13.09
N PRO A 122 5.33 14.77 -14.14
CA PRO A 122 3.88 14.63 -14.01
C PRO A 122 3.44 13.49 -13.09
N ILE A 123 2.53 13.78 -12.18
CA ILE A 123 1.89 12.81 -11.29
C ILE A 123 0.89 11.96 -12.08
N SER A 124 0.85 10.66 -11.78
CA SER A 124 -0.07 9.70 -12.40
C SER A 124 -0.52 8.62 -11.41
N THR A 125 -1.36 7.69 -11.85
CA THR A 125 -1.74 6.51 -11.05
C THR A 125 -0.53 5.64 -10.68
N ALA A 126 0.51 5.62 -11.51
CA ALA A 126 1.77 4.93 -11.20
C ALA A 126 2.52 5.54 -10.00
N THR A 127 2.22 6.79 -9.63
CA THR A 127 2.78 7.44 -8.44
C THR A 127 2.29 6.76 -7.16
N ASP A 128 1.00 6.42 -7.07
CA ASP A 128 0.48 5.62 -5.95
C ASP A 128 1.08 4.21 -5.93
N MET A 129 1.35 3.63 -7.11
CA MET A 129 1.92 2.28 -7.22
C MET A 129 3.33 2.20 -6.62
N TRP A 130 4.13 3.26 -6.70
CA TRP A 130 5.40 3.34 -5.98
C TRP A 130 5.18 3.24 -4.46
N SER A 131 4.26 4.05 -3.93
CA SER A 131 3.95 4.05 -2.49
C SER A 131 3.42 2.69 -2.03
N ILE A 132 2.69 1.95 -2.87
CA ILE A 132 2.29 0.56 -2.60
C ILE A 132 3.51 -0.37 -2.54
N GLY A 133 4.51 -0.20 -3.41
CA GLY A 133 5.75 -0.96 -3.36
C GLY A 133 6.52 -0.73 -2.05
N VAL A 134 6.64 0.52 -1.61
CA VAL A 134 7.23 0.88 -0.33
C VAL A 134 6.42 0.28 0.83
N LEU A 135 5.10 0.39 0.78
CA LEU A 135 4.19 -0.17 1.78
C LEU A 135 4.32 -1.68 1.89
N ALA A 136 4.39 -2.41 0.77
CA ALA A 136 4.59 -3.85 0.76
C ALA A 136 5.92 -4.26 1.38
N TYR A 137 7.00 -3.54 1.07
CA TYR A 137 8.31 -3.76 1.69
C TYR A 137 8.23 -3.57 3.21
N VAL A 138 7.65 -2.46 3.67
CA VAL A 138 7.52 -2.15 5.11
C VAL A 138 6.65 -3.18 5.82
N MET A 139 5.54 -3.61 5.22
CA MET A 139 4.66 -4.61 5.84
C MET A 139 5.32 -5.98 5.98
N LEU A 140 6.27 -6.33 5.11
CA LEU A 140 6.96 -7.62 5.12
C LEU A 140 8.22 -7.65 5.99
N THR A 141 8.87 -6.50 6.15
CA THR A 141 10.19 -6.41 6.82
C THR A 141 10.17 -5.58 8.10
N GLY A 142 9.17 -4.72 8.28
CA GLY A 142 9.16 -3.67 9.31
C GLY A 142 10.13 -2.52 9.05
N ILE A 143 10.88 -2.54 7.94
CA ILE A 143 11.93 -1.58 7.60
C ILE A 143 11.48 -0.70 6.44
N SER A 144 11.89 0.57 6.46
CA SER A 144 11.66 1.49 5.33
C SER A 144 12.78 1.36 4.30
N PRO A 145 12.48 1.04 3.02
CA PRO A 145 13.49 0.68 2.02
C PRO A 145 14.40 1.83 1.59
N PHE A 146 14.01 3.08 1.85
CA PHE A 146 14.73 4.27 1.38
C PHE A 146 15.11 5.25 2.51
N LEU A 147 14.68 5.00 3.75
CA LEU A 147 14.92 5.91 4.86
C LEU A 147 16.43 6.04 5.14
N GLY A 148 16.93 7.27 5.05
CA GLY A 148 18.31 7.62 5.43
C GLY A 148 18.36 8.29 6.82
N GLU A 149 19.57 8.67 7.24
CA GLU A 149 19.81 9.45 8.47
C GLU A 149 19.12 10.83 8.42
N ASP A 150 19.01 11.39 7.22
CA ASP A 150 18.30 12.63 6.97
C ASP A 150 17.46 12.62 5.68
N LYS A 151 16.75 13.73 5.46
CA LYS A 151 15.88 13.90 4.28
C LYS A 151 16.67 13.90 2.96
N GLN A 152 17.89 14.44 2.96
CA GLN A 152 18.71 14.50 1.75
C GLN A 152 19.17 13.10 1.35
N GLU A 153 19.60 12.30 2.32
CA GLU A 153 19.96 10.90 2.10
C GLU A 153 18.74 10.07 1.66
N THR A 154 17.58 10.26 2.29
CA THR A 154 16.33 9.60 1.88
C THR A 154 15.99 9.91 0.42
N PHE A 155 16.06 11.18 0.02
CA PHE A 155 15.81 11.58 -1.37
C PHE A 155 16.87 11.05 -2.34
N LEU A 156 18.12 10.95 -1.90
CA LEU A 156 19.19 10.35 -2.70
C LEU A 156 18.91 8.86 -2.95
N ASN A 157 18.52 8.12 -1.92
CA ASN A 157 18.18 6.70 -2.01
C ASN A 157 17.02 6.48 -2.99
N ILE A 158 15.94 7.26 -2.88
CA ILE A 158 14.80 7.23 -3.81
C ILE A 158 15.26 7.53 -5.24
N SER A 159 16.03 8.62 -5.43
CA SER A 159 16.46 9.07 -6.76
C SER A 159 17.37 8.08 -7.46
N GLN A 160 18.18 7.33 -6.70
CA GLN A 160 19.10 6.33 -7.21
C GLN A 160 18.51 4.91 -7.24
N LEU A 161 17.29 4.71 -6.74
CA LEU A 161 16.69 3.40 -6.52
C LEU A 161 17.60 2.49 -5.67
N ASN A 162 18.17 3.07 -4.61
CA ASN A 162 19.04 2.36 -3.68
C ASN A 162 18.20 1.59 -2.66
N VAL A 163 17.72 0.41 -3.05
CA VAL A 163 17.00 -0.54 -2.17
C VAL A 163 17.91 -1.71 -1.84
N SER A 164 18.04 -2.03 -0.56
CA SER A 164 18.70 -3.26 -0.14
C SER A 164 17.72 -4.43 -0.28
N TYR A 165 18.06 -5.40 -1.13
CA TYR A 165 17.31 -6.66 -1.23
C TYR A 165 18.02 -7.82 -0.50
N THR A 166 19.06 -7.51 0.25
CA THR A 166 19.96 -8.49 0.88
C THR A 166 19.82 -8.54 2.41
N GLU A 167 18.91 -7.75 2.98
CA GLU A 167 18.61 -7.74 4.40
C GLU A 167 18.16 -9.14 4.87
N GLU A 168 18.51 -9.52 6.11
CA GLU A 168 18.22 -10.85 6.65
C GLU A 168 16.70 -11.13 6.66
N GLU A 169 15.92 -10.08 6.89
CA GLU A 169 14.47 -10.02 6.86
C GLU A 169 13.90 -10.44 5.49
N LEU A 170 14.59 -10.13 4.39
CA LEU A 170 14.17 -10.50 3.04
C LEU A 170 14.61 -11.91 2.63
N GLN A 171 15.62 -12.48 3.29
CA GLN A 171 16.14 -13.83 2.94
C GLN A 171 15.11 -14.93 3.22
N HIS A 172 14.16 -14.68 4.11
CA HIS A 172 13.11 -15.60 4.48
C HIS A 172 11.82 -15.44 3.66
N LEU A 173 11.72 -14.39 2.84
CA LEU A 173 10.53 -14.11 2.04
C LEU A 173 10.47 -15.00 0.79
N ASP A 174 9.23 -15.30 0.37
CA ASP A 174 8.97 -15.92 -0.91
C ASP A 174 9.55 -15.08 -2.06
N GLN A 175 10.17 -15.75 -3.04
CA GLN A 175 10.63 -15.12 -4.27
C GLN A 175 9.50 -14.42 -5.01
N ALA A 176 8.25 -14.91 -4.87
CA ALA A 176 7.09 -14.21 -5.41
C ALA A 176 6.87 -12.84 -4.73
N ALA A 177 7.08 -12.74 -3.42
CA ALA A 177 6.95 -11.48 -2.66
C ALA A 177 7.98 -10.45 -3.13
N LEU A 178 9.23 -10.89 -3.28
CA LEU A 178 10.32 -10.05 -3.78
C LEU A 178 10.03 -9.57 -5.22
N SER A 179 9.62 -10.49 -6.09
CA SER A 179 9.22 -10.17 -7.47
C SER A 179 8.07 -9.15 -7.50
N PHE A 180 7.10 -9.27 -6.59
CA PHE A 180 6.00 -8.31 -6.50
C PHE A 180 6.50 -6.90 -6.20
N ILE A 181 7.36 -6.73 -5.18
CA ILE A 181 7.94 -5.43 -4.81
C ILE A 181 8.73 -4.85 -6.00
N GLN A 182 9.52 -5.67 -6.69
CA GLN A 182 10.34 -5.24 -7.82
C GLN A 182 9.52 -4.72 -9.02
N THR A 183 8.29 -5.23 -9.20
CA THR A 183 7.38 -4.71 -10.25
C THR A 183 6.81 -3.32 -9.93
N LEU A 184 6.95 -2.85 -8.69
CA LEU A 184 6.42 -1.57 -8.21
C LEU A 184 7.52 -0.54 -7.98
N LEU A 185 8.65 -0.95 -7.40
CA LEU A 185 9.80 -0.09 -7.15
C LEU A 185 10.65 0.08 -8.43
N CYS A 186 10.04 0.64 -9.47
CA CYS A 186 10.70 1.04 -10.71
C CYS A 186 10.85 2.57 -10.76
N LYS A 187 12.01 3.05 -11.21
CA LYS A 187 12.28 4.49 -11.30
C LYS A 187 11.34 5.20 -12.28
N GLN A 188 11.08 4.57 -13.43
CA GLN A 188 10.20 5.11 -14.45
C GLN A 188 8.75 4.71 -14.16
N PRO A 189 7.79 5.66 -14.10
CA PRO A 189 6.40 5.36 -13.77
C PRO A 189 5.74 4.35 -14.72
N GLN A 190 6.06 4.40 -16.01
CA GLN A 190 5.50 3.50 -17.04
C GLN A 190 5.92 2.03 -16.91
N ASP A 191 7.02 1.76 -16.19
CA ASP A 191 7.53 0.41 -15.99
C ASP A 191 6.87 -0.27 -14.77
N ARG A 192 6.13 0.49 -13.96
CA ARG A 192 5.46 -0.02 -12.76
C ARG A 192 4.20 -0.80 -13.13
N ALA A 193 3.98 -1.90 -12.43
CA ALA A 193 2.72 -2.62 -12.50
C ALA A 193 1.56 -1.74 -11.98
N THR A 194 0.41 -1.83 -12.66
CA THR A 194 -0.86 -1.23 -12.23
C THR A 194 -1.50 -2.06 -11.12
N ALA A 195 -2.42 -1.47 -10.35
CA ALA A 195 -3.16 -2.18 -9.30
C ALA A 195 -3.84 -3.46 -9.83
N GLU A 196 -4.43 -3.41 -11.03
CA GLU A 196 -5.06 -4.56 -11.67
C GLU A 196 -4.07 -5.67 -12.07
N GLN A 197 -2.84 -5.31 -12.43
CA GLN A 197 -1.76 -6.27 -12.71
C GLN A 197 -1.25 -6.89 -11.40
N CYS A 198 -1.08 -6.08 -10.35
CA CYS A 198 -0.67 -6.52 -9.02
C CYS A 198 -1.66 -7.53 -8.41
N LEU A 199 -2.97 -7.30 -8.55
CA LEU A 199 -4.01 -8.24 -8.09
C LEU A 199 -3.93 -9.62 -8.77
N LYS A 200 -3.30 -9.70 -9.94
CA LYS A 200 -3.06 -10.94 -10.70
C LYS A 200 -1.65 -11.50 -10.50
N HIS A 201 -0.81 -10.83 -9.71
CA HIS A 201 0.58 -11.24 -9.50
C HIS A 201 0.63 -12.55 -8.70
N PRO A 202 1.51 -13.51 -9.04
CA PRO A 202 1.59 -14.81 -8.39
C PRO A 202 1.64 -14.77 -6.86
N TRP A 203 2.34 -13.78 -6.28
CA TRP A 203 2.41 -13.60 -4.83
C TRP A 203 1.04 -13.41 -4.14
N LEU A 204 0.11 -12.73 -4.82
CA LEU A 204 -1.25 -12.53 -4.31
C LEU A 204 -2.23 -13.58 -4.83
N GLN A 205 -1.80 -14.47 -5.71
CA GLN A 205 -2.60 -15.61 -6.16
C GLN A 205 -2.22 -16.81 -5.31
N PHE A 206 -2.98 -17.07 -4.25
CA PHE A 206 -2.77 -18.28 -3.49
C PHE A 206 -3.16 -19.51 -4.30
N SER A 207 -2.25 -20.47 -4.28
CA SER A 207 -2.38 -21.79 -4.86
C SER A 207 -3.54 -22.56 -4.23
N GLU A 208 -4.52 -22.98 -5.02
CA GLU A 208 -5.59 -23.92 -4.64
C GLU A 208 -5.06 -25.32 -4.20
N SER A 209 -3.75 -25.53 -4.10
CA SER A 209 -3.12 -26.84 -4.06
C SER A 209 -2.91 -27.46 -2.68
N GLN A 210 -3.79 -27.24 -1.70
CA GLN A 210 -3.80 -28.06 -0.47
C GLN A 210 -5.19 -28.49 0.03
N GLU A 211 -6.29 -27.84 -0.38
CA GLU A 211 -7.64 -28.36 -0.03
C GLU A 211 -8.09 -29.49 -0.95
N THR A 212 -7.67 -29.52 -2.22
CA THR A 212 -8.15 -30.55 -3.16
C THR A 212 -7.50 -31.93 -2.94
N GLN A 213 -6.30 -32.01 -2.36
CA GLN A 213 -5.63 -33.29 -2.06
C GLN A 213 -6.17 -33.98 -0.80
N MET A 214 -6.74 -33.24 0.15
CA MET A 214 -7.33 -33.84 1.36
C MET A 214 -8.73 -34.42 1.13
N VAL A 215 -9.44 -34.01 0.08
CA VAL A 215 -10.80 -34.51 -0.21
C VAL A 215 -10.77 -35.78 -1.07
N GLU A 216 -9.73 -36.01 -1.88
CA GLU A 216 -9.60 -37.24 -2.68
C GLU A 216 -9.06 -38.45 -1.88
N GLU A 217 -8.38 -38.25 -0.75
CA GLU A 217 -7.89 -39.35 0.10
C GLU A 217 -8.89 -39.81 1.19
N ILE A 218 -10.04 -39.16 1.36
CA ILE A 218 -11.04 -39.47 2.42
C ILE A 218 -12.32 -40.13 1.87
N LEU A 219 -12.33 -40.57 0.61
CA LEU A 219 -13.44 -41.39 0.09
C LEU A 219 -13.03 -42.88 0.05
N PRO A 220 -13.65 -43.74 0.89
CA PRO A 220 -13.41 -45.19 0.88
C PRO A 220 -13.98 -45.91 -0.34
#